data_AF-A0A1M5JG73-F1
#
_entry.id   AF-A0A1M5JG73-F1
#
_cell.length_a   1.000
_cell.length_b   1.000
_cell.length_c   1.000
_cell.angle_alpha   90.00
_cell.angle_beta   90.00
_cell.angle_gamma   90.00
#
_symmetry.space_group_name_H-M   'P 1'
#
loop_
_entity.id
_entity.type
_entity.pdbx_description
1 polymer ?
#
loop_
_entity_poly.entity_id
_entity_poly.type
_entity_poly.pdbx_seq_one_letter_code
_entity_poly.pdbx_strand_id
1 'polypeptide(L)' 'MPLKKGEVYRCPDDSCGCEVTVTKGAPSDCSGTQNPTCCCGKTMVKKN' A
#
# COMPACT_ATOMS: atom_id res chain seq x y z
N MET A 1 -4.58 -8.50 -3.23
CA MET A 1 -3.51 -8.66 -4.22
C MET A 1 -2.21 -8.50 -3.46
N PRO A 2 -1.25 -9.43 -3.59
CA PRO A 2 0.05 -9.29 -2.95
C PRO A 2 0.73 -8.00 -3.41
N LEU A 3 1.37 -7.29 -2.48
CA LEU A 3 2.13 -6.08 -2.78
C LEU A 3 3.22 -6.40 -3.81
N LYS A 4 3.33 -5.58 -4.86
CA LYS A 4 4.36 -5.74 -5.89
C LYS A 4 5.43 -4.66 -5.75
N LYS A 5 6.70 -5.04 -5.93
CA LYS A 5 7.82 -4.10 -5.91
C LYS A 5 7.57 -2.97 -6.92
N GLY A 6 7.77 -1.73 -6.48
CA GLY A 6 7.55 -0.52 -7.26
C GLY A 6 6.14 0.06 -7.15
N GLU A 7 5.17 -0.66 -6.58
CA GLU A 7 3.85 -0.07 -6.30
C GLU A 7 3.97 1.06 -5.27
N VAL A 8 3.23 2.14 -5.50
CA VAL A 8 3.10 3.25 -4.57
C VAL A 8 1.69 3.23 -4.00
N TYR A 9 1.58 3.39 -2.69
CA TYR A 9 0.31 3.53 -1.99
C TYR A 9 0.26 4.88 -1.31
N ARG A 10 -0.90 5.54 -1.35
CA ARG A 10 -1.15 6.84 -0.72
C ARG A 10 -2.30 6.75 0.27
N CYS A 11 -2.18 7.49 1.37
CA CYS A 11 -3.30 7.69 2.29
C CYS A 11 -4.45 8.40 1.57
N PRO A 12 -5.71 7.90 1.64
CA PRO A 12 -6.85 8.57 0.99
C PRO A 12 -7.24 9.89 1.67
N ASP A 13 -6.69 10.19 2.84
CA ASP A 13 -6.90 11.46 3.54
C ASP A 13 -5.80 12.44 3.14
N ASP A 14 -6.16 13.50 2.40
CA ASP A 14 -5.24 14.54 1.95
C ASP A 14 -4.58 15.30 3.09
N SER A 15 -5.21 15.39 4.27
CA SER A 15 -4.59 16.05 5.44
C SER A 15 -3.44 15.21 6.02
N CYS A 16 -3.47 13.89 5.82
CA CYS A 16 -2.39 12.99 6.19
C CYS A 16 -1.35 12.89 5.07
N GLY A 17 -1.78 12.62 3.84
CA GLY A 17 -0.94 12.70 2.65
C GLY A 17 0.22 11.69 2.55
N CYS A 18 0.39 10.79 3.52
CA CYS A 18 1.51 9.84 3.52
C CYS A 18 1.52 8.95 2.28
N GLU A 19 2.73 8.71 1.75
CA GLU A 19 2.98 7.80 0.65
C GLU A 19 4.01 6.75 1.07
N VAL A 20 3.83 5.52 0.57
CA VAL A 20 4.78 4.43 0.75
C VAL A 20 5.05 3.76 -0.58
N THR A 21 6.31 3.40 -0.81
CA THR A 21 6.76 2.66 -2.00
C THR A 21 7.16 1.26 -1.59
N VAL A 22 6.63 0.24 -2.27
CA VAL A 22 6.98 -1.15 -2.03
C VAL A 22 8.38 -1.42 -2.59
N THR A 23 9.39 -1.51 -1.72
CA THR A 23 10.78 -1.81 -2.13
C THR A 23 11.03 -3.32 -2.29
N LYS A 24 10.20 -4.15 -1.65
CA LYS A 24 10.19 -5.61 -1.76
C LYS A 24 8.74 -6.10 -1.80
N GLY A 25 8.37 -6.77 -2.89
CA GLY A 25 7.03 -7.36 -3.03
C GLY A 25 6.91 -8.70 -2.31
N ALA A 26 5.67 -9.16 -2.14
CA ALA A 26 5.39 -10.51 -1.67
C ALA A 26 5.61 -11.55 -2.78
N PRO A 27 5.84 -12.83 -2.42
CA PRO A 27 5.88 -13.93 -3.37
C PRO A 27 4.60 -14.05 -4.22
N SER A 28 4.70 -14.61 -5.43
CA SER A 28 3.58 -14.72 -6.37
C SER A 28 2.46 -15.66 -5.90
N ASP A 29 2.79 -16.61 -5.03
CA ASP A 29 1.89 -17.56 -4.38
C ASP A 29 1.24 -17.02 -3.10
N CYS A 30 1.56 -15.79 -2.70
CA CYS A 30 0.94 -15.15 -1.54
C CYS A 30 -0.54 -14.82 -1.82
N SER A 31 -1.44 -15.42 -1.03
CA SER A 31 -2.89 -15.19 -1.09
C SER A 31 -3.35 -13.92 -0.37
N GLY A 32 -2.43 -13.09 0.11
CA GLY A 32 -2.72 -11.85 0.82
C GLY A 32 -3.54 -10.85 -0.02
N THR A 33 -4.65 -10.37 0.54
CA THR A 33 -5.53 -9.40 -0.13
C THR A 33 -5.57 -8.01 0.48
N GLN A 34 -4.90 -7.82 1.62
CA GLN A 34 -4.93 -6.59 2.40
C GLN A 34 -3.96 -5.54 1.83
N ASN A 35 -4.43 -4.29 1.76
CA ASN A 35 -3.58 -3.14 1.50
C ASN A 35 -2.90 -2.66 2.80
N PRO A 36 -1.82 -1.86 2.70
CA PRO A 36 -1.16 -1.28 3.87
C PRO A 36 -2.10 -0.34 4.64
N THR A 37 -1.94 -0.30 5.95
CA THR A 37 -2.63 0.66 6.82
C THR A 37 -1.73 1.87 7.07
N CYS A 38 -2.27 3.07 6.87
CA CYS A 38 -1.59 4.32 7.10
C CYS A 38 -1.44 4.60 8.60
N CYS A 39 -0.50 5.48 8.97
CA CYS A 39 -0.29 5.94 10.34
C CYS A 39 -1.56 6.52 11.01
N CYS A 40 -2.53 7.00 10.24
CA CYS A 40 -3.81 7.52 10.74
C CYS A 40 -4.93 6.46 10.82
N GLY A 41 -4.60 5.17 10.68
CA GLY A 41 -5.53 4.04 10.76
C GLY A 41 -6.33 3.75 9.49
N LYS A 42 -6.23 4.60 8.46
CA LYS A 42 -6.93 4.40 7.19
C LYS A 42 -6.20 3.39 6.30
N THR A 43 -6.94 2.56 5.59
CA THR A 43 -6.37 1.69 4.54
C THR A 43 -5.89 2.55 3.36
N MET A 44 -4.66 2.32 2.92
CA MET A 44 -4.05 3.06 1.82
C MET A 44 -4.59 2.57 0.46
N VAL A 45 -4.62 3.48 -0.50
CA VAL A 45 -5.02 3.21 -1.89
C VAL A 45 -3.80 3.17 -2.80
N LYS A 46 -3.79 2.28 -3.80
CA LYS A 46 -2.71 2.23 -4.79
C LYS A 46 -2.76 3.51 -5.64
N LYS A 47 -1.64 4.19 -5.76
CA LYS A 47 -1.45 5.36 -6.62
C LYS A 47 -1.15 4.85 -8.04
N ASN A 48 -1.96 5.28 -9.02
CA ASN A 48 -1.80 4.91 -10.44
C ASN A 48 -0.48 5.42 -11.02
#